data_AF-A0A4R8EUC0-F1
#
_entry.id   AF-A0A4R8EUC0-F1
#
_cell.length_a   1.000
_cell.length_b   1.000
_cell.length_c   1.000
_cell.angle_alpha   90.00
_cell.angle_beta   90.00
_cell.angle_gamma   90.00
#
_symmetry.space_group_name_H-M   'P 1'
#
loop_
_entity.id
_entity.type
_entity.pdbx_description
1 polymer ?
#
loop_
_entity_poly.entity_id
_entity_poly.type
_entity_poly.pdbx_seq_one_letter_code
_entity_poly.pdbx_strand_id
1 'polypeptide(L)'
;MRNLNNVPKVIMDSKSIGHPIDFKWTKKKIDQLLDPIEGNEDLENTLMQINHKGSIGLTAALLEWVYWRFTGYTQATCDTQKRIEALWCSISNREQTNPLLFDTDLEISATGAVNGALWIALMNVRMIDVRYRKGSYFLQNELVGLVLLARHITPKKKKFDKWFSQTITTLMNTHPCSYRNTALDETDEAVYNSSNEPVISREFFFDSEFKYSNEASENAIHNFIDNLDLKANPFLDFSRKAS
;
A
#
# COMPACT_ATOMS: atom_id res chain seq x y z
N MET A 1 -11.11 -18.09 -7.51
CA MET A 1 -9.96 -17.59 -8.31
C MET A 1 -9.11 -16.76 -7.37
N ARG A 2 -7.77 -16.81 -7.39
CA ARG A 2 -6.97 -15.97 -6.48
C ARG A 2 -6.95 -14.53 -7.03
N ASN A 3 -7.24 -13.54 -6.20
CA ASN A 3 -7.48 -12.16 -6.63
C ASN A 3 -6.27 -11.41 -7.21
N LEU A 4 -5.06 -11.93 -6.97
CA LEU A 4 -3.80 -11.39 -7.50
C LEU A 4 -3.27 -12.22 -8.69
N ASN A 5 -4.13 -12.96 -9.38
CA ASN A 5 -3.70 -13.78 -10.53
C ASN A 5 -3.38 -12.97 -11.80
N ASN A 6 -3.91 -11.75 -11.91
CA ASN A 6 -3.74 -10.91 -13.10
C ASN A 6 -2.80 -9.75 -12.78
N VAL A 7 -1.65 -9.74 -13.44
CA VAL A 7 -0.67 -8.65 -13.38
C VAL A 7 -1.31 -7.38 -13.97
N PRO A 8 -1.32 -6.25 -13.25
CA PRO A 8 -1.74 -4.98 -13.80
C PRO A 8 -0.96 -4.61 -15.07
N LYS A 9 -1.68 -4.14 -16.11
CA LYS A 9 -1.08 -3.78 -17.39
C LYS A 9 0.08 -2.79 -17.26
N VAL A 10 -0.07 -1.81 -16.37
CA VAL A 10 0.96 -0.80 -16.11
C VAL A 10 2.26 -1.38 -15.52
N ILE A 11 2.16 -2.45 -14.72
CA ILE A 11 3.30 -3.19 -14.14
C ILE A 11 3.94 -4.12 -15.18
N MET A 12 3.13 -4.71 -16.08
CA MET A 12 3.68 -5.44 -17.24
C MET A 12 4.47 -4.49 -18.15
N ASP A 13 3.87 -3.34 -18.48
CA ASP A 13 4.47 -2.33 -19.37
C ASP A 13 5.76 -1.70 -18.81
N SER A 14 5.90 -1.65 -17.47
CA SER A 14 7.10 -1.19 -16.78
C SER A 14 8.26 -2.18 -16.83
N LYS A 15 8.01 -3.40 -17.35
CA LYS A 15 8.94 -4.53 -17.36
C LYS A 15 9.39 -4.92 -15.95
N SER A 16 8.50 -4.90 -14.94
CA SER A 16 8.89 -5.24 -13.57
C SER A 16 9.17 -6.73 -13.36
N ILE A 17 8.40 -7.61 -14.01
CA ILE A 17 8.49 -9.07 -13.82
C ILE A 17 9.68 -9.63 -14.61
N GLY A 18 10.51 -10.45 -13.95
CA GLY A 18 11.65 -11.15 -14.56
C GLY A 18 12.80 -10.26 -15.03
N HIS A 19 12.72 -8.94 -14.81
CA HIS A 19 13.79 -8.02 -15.16
C HIS A 19 14.97 -8.15 -14.19
N PRO A 20 16.22 -8.23 -14.68
CA PRO A 20 17.41 -8.31 -13.83
C PRO A 20 17.39 -7.32 -12.66
N ILE A 21 17.90 -7.73 -11.50
CA ILE A 21 18.07 -6.86 -10.33
C ILE A 21 19.30 -5.99 -10.55
N ASP A 22 19.11 -4.83 -11.18
CA ASP A 22 20.16 -3.91 -11.62
C ASP A 22 20.09 -2.52 -10.97
N PHE A 23 19.13 -2.30 -10.07
CA PHE A 23 19.07 -1.08 -9.28
C PHE A 23 20.16 -1.08 -8.20
N LYS A 24 20.72 0.10 -7.93
CA LYS A 24 21.72 0.26 -6.88
C LYS A 24 21.09 0.03 -5.51
N TRP A 25 21.65 -0.88 -4.73
CA TRP A 25 21.26 -1.14 -3.34
C TRP A 25 22.48 -0.94 -2.44
N THR A 26 22.53 0.22 -1.78
CA THR A 26 23.67 0.66 -0.96
C THR A 26 23.17 1.11 0.39
N LYS A 27 24.04 1.14 1.41
CA LYS A 27 23.68 1.64 2.75
C LYS A 27 23.01 3.01 2.68
N LYS A 28 23.60 3.97 1.95
CA LYS A 28 23.01 5.30 1.74
C LYS A 28 21.58 5.24 1.16
N LYS A 29 21.32 4.33 0.22
CA LYS A 29 19.98 4.17 -0.37
C LYS A 29 19.00 3.55 0.63
N ILE A 30 19.46 2.61 1.44
CA ILE A 30 18.65 1.99 2.51
C ILE A 30 18.27 3.07 3.53
N ASP A 31 19.23 3.84 4.03
CA ASP A 31 19.01 4.90 5.02
C ASP A 31 17.98 5.92 4.50
N GLN A 32 18.11 6.37 3.23
CA GLN A 32 17.16 7.27 2.57
C GLN A 32 15.73 6.71 2.40
N LEU A 33 15.56 5.39 2.44
CA LEU A 33 14.25 4.75 2.32
C LEU A 33 13.64 4.41 3.68
N LEU A 34 14.47 4.34 4.73
CA LEU A 34 14.04 4.14 6.12
C LEU A 34 13.64 5.46 6.79
N ASP A 35 14.32 6.56 6.43
CA ASP A 35 14.01 7.91 6.89
C ASP A 35 13.86 8.86 5.68
N PRO A 36 12.69 8.86 5.03
CA PRO A 36 12.53 9.45 3.70
C PRO A 36 12.04 10.91 3.70
N ILE A 37 11.73 11.50 4.86
CA ILE A 37 11.03 12.80 4.91
C ILE A 37 11.92 13.94 4.41
N GLU A 38 13.18 14.02 4.88
CA GLU A 38 14.11 15.08 4.50
C GLU A 38 14.32 15.11 2.98
N GLY A 39 13.97 16.24 2.35
CA GLY A 39 14.07 16.45 0.90
C GLY A 39 12.93 15.84 0.08
N ASN A 40 11.86 15.35 0.70
CA ASN A 40 10.64 14.86 0.04
C ASN A 40 9.36 15.52 0.59
N GLU A 41 9.48 16.74 1.12
CA GLU A 41 8.39 17.49 1.76
C GLU A 41 7.24 17.75 0.78
N ASP A 42 7.52 17.99 -0.50
CA ASP A 42 6.48 18.16 -1.53
C ASP A 42 5.67 16.88 -1.76
N LEU A 43 6.32 15.72 -1.68
CA LEU A 43 5.66 14.42 -1.80
C LEU A 43 4.81 14.15 -0.56
N GLU A 44 5.35 14.40 0.63
CA GLU A 44 4.61 14.32 1.90
C GLU A 44 3.36 15.21 1.86
N ASN A 45 3.51 16.49 1.51
CA ASN A 45 2.40 17.44 1.37
C ASN A 45 1.36 16.99 0.35
N THR A 46 1.78 16.33 -0.73
CA THR A 46 0.85 15.76 -1.72
C THR A 46 0.09 14.57 -1.13
N LEU A 47 0.77 13.68 -0.39
CA LEU A 47 0.16 12.52 0.25
C LEU A 47 -0.79 12.95 1.38
N MET A 48 -0.48 14.00 2.14
CA MET A 48 -1.36 14.55 3.18
C MET A 48 -2.73 15.04 2.65
N GLN A 49 -2.89 15.19 1.34
CA GLN A 49 -4.17 15.58 0.73
C GLN A 49 -5.15 14.42 0.53
N ILE A 50 -4.75 13.17 0.73
CA ILE A 50 -5.62 12.01 0.56
C ILE A 50 -6.07 11.45 1.92
N ASN A 51 -7.29 10.94 1.98
CA ASN A 51 -7.89 10.43 3.21
C ASN A 51 -7.33 9.04 3.62
N HIS A 52 -7.81 8.46 4.72
CA HIS A 52 -7.25 7.20 5.23
C HIS A 52 -7.50 6.02 4.28
N LYS A 53 -8.73 5.84 3.77
CA LYS A 53 -9.04 4.74 2.84
C LYS A 53 -8.29 4.87 1.53
N GLY A 54 -8.12 6.09 1.01
CA GLY A 54 -7.27 6.38 -0.15
C GLY A 54 -5.81 6.01 0.11
N SER A 55 -5.31 6.30 1.31
CA SER A 55 -3.94 5.96 1.74
C SER A 55 -3.71 4.46 1.84
N ILE A 56 -4.67 3.71 2.39
CA ILE A 56 -4.61 2.25 2.46
C ILE A 56 -4.71 1.60 1.08
N GLY A 57 -5.60 2.11 0.21
CA GLY A 57 -5.66 1.67 -1.18
C GLY A 57 -4.35 1.91 -1.93
N LEU A 58 -3.75 3.11 -1.77
CA LEU A 58 -2.45 3.41 -2.36
C LEU A 58 -1.34 2.51 -1.80
N THR A 59 -1.36 2.21 -0.51
CA THR A 59 -0.43 1.27 0.14
C THR A 59 -0.52 -0.11 -0.50
N ALA A 60 -1.73 -0.65 -0.64
CA ALA A 60 -1.96 -1.95 -1.26
C ALA A 60 -1.48 -1.98 -2.71
N ALA A 61 -1.80 -0.94 -3.49
CA ALA A 61 -1.37 -0.82 -4.88
C ALA A 61 0.17 -0.70 -5.02
N LEU A 62 0.84 0.08 -4.17
CA LEU A 62 2.32 0.17 -4.14
C LEU A 62 2.94 -1.16 -3.73
N LEU A 63 2.33 -1.88 -2.79
CA LEU A 63 2.81 -3.20 -2.40
C LEU A 63 2.64 -4.22 -3.53
N GLU A 64 1.61 -4.09 -4.39
CA GLU A 64 1.51 -4.87 -5.62
C GLU A 64 2.66 -4.58 -6.60
N TRP A 65 3.10 -3.32 -6.74
CA TRP A 65 4.30 -3.00 -7.53
C TRP A 65 5.54 -3.75 -7.01
N VAL A 66 5.72 -3.79 -5.70
CA VAL A 66 6.82 -4.52 -5.04
C VAL A 66 6.68 -6.04 -5.22
N TYR A 67 5.48 -6.58 -4.98
CA TYR A 67 5.18 -8.00 -5.13
C TYR A 67 5.51 -8.50 -6.54
N TRP A 68 5.00 -7.81 -7.56
CA TRP A 68 5.25 -8.18 -8.95
C TRP A 68 6.71 -7.98 -9.36
N ARG A 69 7.41 -6.97 -8.80
CA ARG A 69 8.83 -6.76 -9.08
C ARG A 69 9.69 -7.96 -8.67
N PHE A 70 9.37 -8.57 -7.53
CA PHE A 70 10.17 -9.65 -6.95
C PHE A 70 9.58 -11.05 -7.16
N THR A 71 8.44 -11.15 -7.87
CA THR A 71 7.88 -12.42 -8.30
C THR A 71 8.91 -13.21 -9.12
N GLY A 72 9.21 -14.44 -8.69
CA GLY A 72 10.21 -15.31 -9.30
C GLY A 72 11.66 -15.13 -8.78
N TYR A 73 11.92 -14.12 -7.94
CA TYR A 73 13.24 -13.91 -7.32
C TYR A 73 13.34 -14.45 -5.90
N THR A 74 12.22 -14.64 -5.21
CA THR A 74 12.16 -15.16 -3.84
C THR A 74 10.80 -15.78 -3.55
N GLN A 75 10.73 -16.69 -2.57
CA GLN A 75 9.48 -17.27 -2.09
C GLN A 75 8.78 -16.40 -1.03
N ALA A 76 9.47 -15.37 -0.51
CA ALA A 76 8.91 -14.41 0.45
C ALA A 76 7.69 -13.64 -0.09
N THR A 77 7.48 -13.64 -1.41
CA THR A 77 6.30 -13.01 -2.04
C THR A 77 4.97 -13.61 -1.60
N CYS A 78 4.95 -14.85 -1.09
CA CYS A 78 3.73 -15.47 -0.55
C CYS A 78 3.18 -14.71 0.67
N ASP A 79 4.04 -14.19 1.54
CA ASP A 79 3.62 -13.36 2.68
C ASP A 79 3.13 -11.98 2.19
N THR A 80 3.85 -11.38 1.24
CA THR A 80 3.46 -10.11 0.63
C THR A 80 2.06 -10.17 0.01
N GLN A 81 1.74 -11.26 -0.69
CA GLN A 81 0.42 -11.48 -1.27
C GLN A 81 -0.69 -11.40 -0.20
N LYS A 82 -0.50 -12.10 0.92
CA LYS A 82 -1.48 -12.16 2.02
C LYS A 82 -1.71 -10.78 2.66
N ARG A 83 -0.65 -9.96 2.77
CA ARG A 83 -0.76 -8.59 3.26
C ARG A 83 -1.50 -7.68 2.30
N ILE A 84 -1.26 -7.80 0.99
CA ILE A 84 -2.03 -7.06 -0.03
C ILE A 84 -3.52 -7.38 0.09
N GLU A 85 -3.86 -8.66 0.18
CA GLU A 85 -5.25 -9.11 0.36
C GLU A 85 -5.89 -8.54 1.63
N ALA A 86 -5.16 -8.52 2.74
CA ALA A 86 -5.63 -7.95 4.00
C ALA A 86 -5.78 -6.42 3.95
N LEU A 87 -4.88 -5.70 3.26
CA LEU A 87 -5.03 -4.26 3.05
C LEU A 87 -6.29 -3.94 2.23
N TRP A 88 -6.56 -4.67 1.15
CA TRP A 88 -7.80 -4.50 0.38
C TRP A 88 -9.03 -4.79 1.24
N CYS A 89 -8.99 -5.82 2.08
CA CYS A 89 -10.07 -6.15 3.01
C CYS A 89 -10.31 -5.05 4.07
N SER A 90 -9.25 -4.43 4.61
CA SER A 90 -9.34 -3.45 5.69
C SER A 90 -9.94 -2.10 5.26
N ILE A 91 -10.00 -1.82 3.96
CA ILE A 91 -10.70 -0.67 3.38
C ILE A 91 -12.22 -0.82 3.53
N SER A 92 -12.73 -2.04 3.36
CA SER A 92 -14.15 -2.35 3.56
C SER A 92 -14.49 -2.33 5.04
N ASN A 93 -13.79 -3.15 5.82
CA ASN A 93 -13.98 -3.26 7.25
C ASN A 93 -12.67 -3.63 7.94
N ARG A 94 -12.12 -2.67 8.68
CA ARG A 94 -10.87 -2.83 9.42
C ARG A 94 -10.92 -3.95 10.45
N GLU A 95 -12.08 -4.18 11.07
CA GLU A 95 -12.26 -5.21 12.11
C GLU A 95 -12.20 -6.64 11.55
N GLN A 96 -12.36 -6.80 10.23
CA GLN A 96 -12.20 -8.09 9.55
C GLN A 96 -10.74 -8.46 9.28
N THR A 97 -9.79 -7.71 9.83
CA THR A 97 -8.36 -7.92 9.59
C THR A 97 -7.57 -7.87 10.89
N ASN A 98 -6.62 -8.79 11.03
CA ASN A 98 -5.63 -8.76 12.11
C ASN A 98 -4.52 -7.76 11.79
N PRO A 99 -3.84 -7.22 12.82
CA PRO A 99 -2.63 -6.41 12.61
C PRO A 99 -1.65 -7.10 11.68
N LEU A 100 -1.06 -6.33 10.76
CA LEU A 100 -0.07 -6.83 9.80
C LEU A 100 1.29 -7.00 10.50
N LEU A 101 1.33 -7.88 11.51
CA LEU A 101 2.51 -8.15 12.31
C LEU A 101 3.70 -8.42 11.39
N PHE A 102 4.81 -7.76 11.71
CA PHE A 102 6.06 -7.87 10.99
C PHE A 102 7.04 -8.57 11.91
N ASP A 103 7.65 -9.64 11.41
CA ASP A 103 8.69 -10.32 12.16
C ASP A 103 9.90 -9.39 12.31
N THR A 104 10.12 -8.91 13.54
CA THR A 104 11.27 -8.09 13.89
C THR A 104 12.54 -8.91 14.06
N ASP A 105 12.43 -10.25 14.12
CA ASP A 105 13.53 -11.16 14.41
C ASP A 105 14.34 -11.52 13.15
N LEU A 106 14.02 -10.90 12.01
CA LEU A 106 14.75 -10.99 10.75
C LEU A 106 14.79 -12.39 10.13
N GLU A 107 13.74 -13.22 10.30
CA GLU A 107 13.66 -14.51 9.58
C GLU A 107 13.77 -14.31 8.05
N ILE A 108 13.27 -13.17 7.56
CA ILE A 108 13.62 -12.62 6.24
C ILE A 108 14.89 -11.79 6.37
N SER A 109 16.01 -12.30 5.87
CA SER A 109 17.28 -11.58 5.83
C SER A 109 17.10 -10.21 5.15
N ALA A 110 17.29 -9.10 5.86
CA ALA A 110 17.27 -7.76 5.29
C ALA A 110 18.47 -7.45 4.36
N THR A 111 19.25 -8.48 4.00
CA THR A 111 20.46 -8.36 3.19
C THR A 111 20.17 -8.53 1.70
N GLY A 112 20.99 -7.87 0.88
CA GLY A 112 20.86 -7.91 -0.57
C GLY A 112 19.70 -7.08 -1.12
N ALA A 113 19.70 -6.88 -2.43
CA ALA A 113 18.78 -5.98 -3.11
C ALA A 113 17.32 -6.47 -3.09
N VAL A 114 17.09 -7.78 -3.13
CA VAL A 114 15.74 -8.37 -3.16
C VAL A 114 15.12 -8.40 -1.77
N ASN A 115 15.72 -9.16 -0.85
CA ASN A 115 15.14 -9.33 0.47
C ASN A 115 15.20 -8.04 1.30
N GLY A 116 16.25 -7.22 1.15
CA GLY A 116 16.31 -5.89 1.77
C GLY A 116 15.20 -4.96 1.29
N ALA A 117 14.90 -4.93 -0.01
CA ALA A 117 13.79 -4.11 -0.53
C ALA A 117 12.43 -4.61 -0.05
N LEU A 118 12.20 -5.92 -0.02
CA LEU A 118 10.98 -6.50 0.54
C LEU A 118 10.84 -6.18 2.02
N TRP A 119 11.91 -6.30 2.80
CA TRP A 119 11.91 -5.97 4.22
C TRP A 119 11.49 -4.52 4.45
N ILE A 120 12.06 -3.56 3.69
CA ILE A 120 11.67 -2.14 3.80
C ILE A 120 10.20 -1.93 3.43
N ALA A 121 9.71 -2.55 2.35
CA ALA A 121 8.32 -2.45 1.94
C ALA A 121 7.37 -2.93 3.04
N LEU A 122 7.65 -4.11 3.61
CA LEU A 122 6.84 -4.72 4.65
C LEU A 122 6.89 -3.94 5.97
N MET A 123 8.05 -3.35 6.31
CA MET A 123 8.19 -2.45 7.46
C MET A 123 7.30 -1.21 7.30
N ASN A 124 7.37 -0.53 6.14
CA ASN A 124 6.52 0.64 5.84
C ASN A 124 5.03 0.28 5.91
N VAL A 125 4.62 -0.83 5.27
CA VAL A 125 3.23 -1.32 5.29
C VAL A 125 2.74 -1.59 6.71
N ARG A 126 3.59 -2.15 7.57
CA ARG A 126 3.26 -2.37 8.98
C ARG A 126 3.05 -1.05 9.72
N MET A 127 3.91 -0.05 9.51
CA MET A 127 3.77 1.27 10.14
C MET A 127 2.47 1.95 9.70
N ILE A 128 2.14 1.89 8.41
CA ILE A 128 0.88 2.38 7.86
C ILE A 128 -0.32 1.66 8.51
N ASP A 129 -0.32 0.33 8.59
CA ASP A 129 -1.41 -0.44 9.23
C ASP A 129 -1.59 -0.05 10.72
N VAL A 130 -0.49 0.13 11.45
CA VAL A 130 -0.52 0.57 12.85
C VAL A 130 -1.16 1.96 12.97
N ARG A 131 -0.74 2.93 12.16
CA ARG A 131 -1.31 4.30 12.16
C ARG A 131 -2.79 4.28 11.79
N TYR A 132 -3.17 3.46 10.81
CA TYR A 132 -4.56 3.35 10.37
C TYR A 132 -5.47 2.74 11.43
N ARG A 133 -5.00 1.72 12.15
CA ARG A 133 -5.73 1.11 13.28
C ARG A 133 -5.88 2.07 14.45
N LYS A 134 -4.86 2.88 14.71
CA LYS A 134 -4.92 3.94 15.72
C LYS A 134 -5.77 5.14 15.32
N GLY A 135 -6.09 5.30 14.03
CA GLY A 135 -6.75 6.50 13.53
C GLY A 135 -5.83 7.73 13.59
N SER A 136 -4.52 7.56 13.42
CA SER A 136 -3.57 8.67 13.45
C SER A 136 -3.76 9.61 12.26
N TYR A 137 -3.70 10.92 12.52
CA TYR A 137 -3.77 11.96 11.51
C TYR A 137 -2.51 12.06 10.62
N PHE A 138 -1.45 11.31 10.95
CA PHE A 138 -0.16 11.32 10.26
C PHE A 138 0.12 10.02 9.49
N LEU A 139 -0.94 9.24 9.19
CA LEU A 139 -0.85 7.99 8.41
C LEU A 139 -0.09 8.17 7.09
N GLN A 140 -0.32 9.30 6.42
CA GLN A 140 0.16 9.59 5.07
C GLN A 140 1.67 9.80 5.02
N ASN A 141 2.30 10.19 6.13
CA ASN A 141 3.76 10.38 6.21
C ASN A 141 4.50 9.05 5.97
N GLU A 142 3.92 7.95 6.43
CA GLU A 142 4.48 6.60 6.28
C GLU A 142 4.45 6.11 4.80
N LEU A 143 3.70 6.78 3.90
CA LEU A 143 3.65 6.41 2.48
C LEU A 143 4.88 6.87 1.68
N VAL A 144 5.60 7.90 2.15
CA VAL A 144 6.72 8.51 1.40
C VAL A 144 7.77 7.45 1.07
N GLY A 145 8.20 6.67 2.06
CA GLY A 145 9.21 5.62 1.89
C GLY A 145 8.77 4.54 0.90
N LEU A 146 7.50 4.13 0.96
CA LEU A 146 6.94 3.11 0.08
C LEU A 146 6.83 3.58 -1.38
N VAL A 147 6.44 4.84 -1.61
CA VAL A 147 6.42 5.46 -2.96
C VAL A 147 7.83 5.50 -3.55
N LEU A 148 8.80 5.99 -2.77
CA LEU A 148 10.20 6.10 -3.20
C LEU A 148 10.81 4.72 -3.49
N LEU A 149 10.49 3.72 -2.66
CA LEU A 149 10.94 2.35 -2.86
C LEU A 149 10.36 1.75 -4.14
N ALA A 150 9.03 1.81 -4.33
CA ALA A 150 8.37 1.26 -5.52
C ALA A 150 8.92 1.90 -6.80
N ARG A 151 9.16 3.22 -6.78
CA ARG A 151 9.83 3.93 -7.87
C ARG A 151 11.26 3.44 -8.09
N HIS A 152 12.04 3.29 -7.03
CA HIS A 152 13.46 2.92 -7.10
C HIS A 152 13.66 1.55 -7.76
N ILE A 153 12.88 0.56 -7.34
CA ILE A 153 12.97 -0.83 -7.81
C ILE A 153 12.34 -1.04 -9.20
N THR A 154 11.49 -0.11 -9.66
CA THR A 154 10.85 -0.20 -10.97
C THR A 154 11.87 0.06 -12.09
N PRO A 155 12.01 -0.85 -13.07
CA PRO A 155 12.95 -0.68 -14.18
C PRO A 155 12.63 0.54 -15.05
N LYS A 156 11.42 0.61 -15.61
CA LYS A 156 10.97 1.79 -16.37
C LYS A 156 10.28 2.82 -15.47
N LYS A 157 11.07 3.59 -14.72
CA LYS A 157 10.60 4.62 -13.78
C LYS A 157 9.54 5.56 -14.35
N LYS A 158 9.67 6.00 -15.60
CA LYS A 158 8.68 6.87 -16.27
C LYS A 158 7.25 6.27 -16.32
N LYS A 159 7.11 4.94 -16.34
CA LYS A 159 5.80 4.26 -16.31
C LYS A 159 5.19 4.35 -14.91
N PHE A 160 5.99 4.12 -13.87
CA PHE A 160 5.58 4.33 -12.50
C PHE A 160 5.25 5.79 -12.23
N ASP A 161 6.12 6.73 -12.64
CA ASP A 161 5.93 8.17 -12.42
C ASP A 161 4.60 8.64 -13.03
N LYS A 162 4.30 8.24 -14.27
CA LYS A 162 3.02 8.57 -14.92
C LYS A 162 1.83 7.98 -14.16
N TRP A 163 1.91 6.71 -13.78
CA TRP A 163 0.85 6.04 -13.01
C TRP A 163 0.62 6.74 -11.67
N PHE A 164 1.67 6.98 -10.90
CA PHE A 164 1.60 7.61 -9.59
C PHE A 164 1.01 9.02 -9.67
N SER A 165 1.48 9.85 -10.61
CA SER A 165 0.93 11.20 -10.81
C SER A 165 -0.56 11.20 -11.15
N GLN A 166 -1.02 10.26 -11.99
CA GLN A 166 -2.44 10.13 -12.33
C GLN A 166 -3.27 9.64 -11.14
N THR A 167 -2.79 8.60 -10.47
CA THR A 167 -3.42 8.02 -9.28
C THR A 167 -3.57 9.06 -8.17
N ILE A 168 -2.49 9.75 -7.79
CA ILE A 168 -2.52 10.71 -6.69
C ILE A 168 -3.41 11.91 -7.00
N THR A 169 -3.38 12.41 -8.24
CA THR A 169 -4.30 13.48 -8.68
C THR A 169 -5.76 13.05 -8.57
N THR A 170 -6.06 11.81 -8.94
CA THR A 170 -7.43 11.27 -8.87
C THR A 170 -7.87 11.07 -7.43
N LEU A 171 -6.98 10.53 -6.57
CA LEU A 171 -7.23 10.39 -5.13
C LEU A 171 -7.49 11.73 -4.45
N MET A 172 -6.70 12.76 -4.72
CA MET A 172 -6.91 14.10 -4.13
C MET A 172 -8.28 14.69 -4.48
N ASN A 173 -8.82 14.35 -5.66
CA ASN A 173 -10.14 14.83 -6.10
C ASN A 173 -11.30 14.00 -5.56
N THR A 174 -11.12 12.67 -5.43
CA THR A 174 -12.20 11.73 -5.11
C THR A 174 -12.23 11.30 -3.64
N HIS A 175 -11.07 11.31 -2.99
CA HIS A 175 -10.85 10.87 -1.61
C HIS A 175 -10.05 11.94 -0.83
N PRO A 176 -10.49 13.22 -0.82
CA PRO A 176 -9.75 14.28 -0.17
C PRO A 176 -9.69 14.09 1.36
N CYS A 177 -8.55 14.41 1.95
CA CYS A 177 -8.36 14.47 3.38
C CYS A 177 -9.21 15.61 3.99
N SER A 178 -10.13 15.27 4.89
CA SER A 178 -11.09 16.19 5.51
C SER A 178 -10.44 17.14 6.53
N TYR A 179 -9.33 16.72 7.14
CA TYR A 179 -8.63 17.43 8.21
C TYR A 179 -7.34 18.13 7.74
N ARG A 180 -7.08 18.21 6.44
CA ARG A 180 -5.83 18.79 5.89
C ARG A 180 -5.52 20.23 6.34
N ASN A 181 -6.56 20.99 6.71
CA ASN A 181 -6.46 22.41 7.09
C ASN A 181 -6.74 22.64 8.57
N THR A 182 -6.86 21.57 9.37
CA THR A 182 -7.02 21.71 10.82
C THR A 182 -5.65 21.81 11.47
N ALA A 183 -5.51 22.62 12.51
CA ALA A 183 -4.36 22.55 13.39
C ALA A 183 -4.39 21.18 14.08
N LEU A 184 -3.58 20.25 13.57
CA LEU A 184 -3.50 18.90 14.10
C LEU A 184 -2.73 18.92 15.42
N ASP A 185 -3.22 18.14 16.36
CA ASP A 185 -2.51 17.89 17.60
C ASP A 185 -1.31 16.99 17.33
N GLU A 186 -0.10 17.52 17.47
CA GLU A 186 1.15 16.80 17.26
C GLU A 186 1.40 15.71 18.31
N THR A 187 0.60 15.65 19.38
CA THR A 187 0.73 14.64 20.44
C THR A 187 0.26 13.24 20.03
N ASP A 188 -0.42 13.11 18.87
CA ASP A 188 -1.01 11.85 18.35
C ASP A 188 -2.03 11.21 19.32
N GLU A 189 -2.56 11.99 20.27
CA GLU A 189 -3.61 11.55 21.22
C GLU A 189 -5.01 11.56 20.58
N ALA A 190 -5.23 12.44 19.60
CA ALA A 190 -6.50 12.54 18.89
C ALA A 190 -6.67 11.38 17.90
N VAL A 191 -7.84 10.73 17.93
CA VAL A 191 -8.18 9.60 17.06
C VAL A 191 -9.14 10.06 15.96
N TYR A 192 -8.71 9.96 14.71
CA TYR A 192 -9.55 10.17 13.55
C TYR A 192 -10.40 8.93 13.23
N ASN A 193 -11.69 9.12 13.02
CA ASN A 193 -12.62 8.06 12.61
C ASN A 193 -12.83 8.06 11.08
N SER A 194 -12.21 7.10 10.40
CA SER A 194 -12.32 6.91 8.95
C SER A 194 -13.49 6.01 8.51
N SER A 195 -14.41 5.62 9.41
CA SER A 195 -15.50 4.67 9.09
C SER A 195 -16.38 5.13 7.93
N ASN A 196 -16.63 6.44 7.87
CA ASN A 196 -17.55 7.07 6.90
C ASN A 196 -16.85 7.47 5.59
N GLU A 197 -15.55 7.22 5.45
CA GLU A 197 -14.86 7.50 4.19
C GLU A 197 -15.35 6.55 3.08
N PRO A 198 -15.43 7.01 1.83
CA PRO A 198 -15.82 6.15 0.72
C PRO A 198 -14.78 5.05 0.51
N VAL A 199 -15.28 3.85 0.16
CA VAL A 199 -14.47 2.69 -0.18
C VAL A 199 -13.76 2.91 -1.52
N ILE A 200 -12.55 2.35 -1.64
CA ILE A 200 -11.75 2.37 -2.86
C ILE A 200 -11.30 0.95 -3.21
N SER A 201 -11.45 0.53 -4.46
CA SER A 201 -11.14 -0.84 -4.90
C SER A 201 -9.82 -0.93 -5.67
N ARG A 202 -9.34 -2.15 -5.90
CA ARG A 202 -8.12 -2.41 -6.67
C ARG A 202 -8.20 -1.90 -8.11
N GLU A 203 -9.37 -2.01 -8.72
CA GLU A 203 -9.68 -1.58 -10.09
C GLU A 203 -9.43 -0.09 -10.27
N PHE A 204 -9.73 0.74 -9.27
CA PHE A 204 -9.42 2.17 -9.27
C PHE A 204 -7.95 2.46 -9.63
N PHE A 205 -7.02 1.61 -9.19
CA PHE A 205 -5.58 1.82 -9.37
C PHE A 205 -5.02 1.24 -10.66
N PHE A 206 -5.68 0.23 -11.23
CA PHE A 206 -5.05 -0.63 -12.24
C PHE A 206 -5.90 -0.87 -13.49
N ASP A 207 -7.21 -0.64 -13.41
CA ASP A 207 -8.12 -0.74 -14.55
C ASP A 207 -8.37 0.65 -15.14
N SER A 208 -7.86 0.86 -16.35
CA SER A 208 -8.02 2.13 -17.07
C SER A 208 -9.45 2.42 -17.53
N GLU A 209 -10.32 1.41 -17.55
CA GLU A 209 -11.73 1.53 -17.94
C GLU A 209 -12.65 1.71 -16.72
N PHE A 210 -12.11 1.52 -15.50
CA PHE A 210 -12.87 1.66 -14.27
C PHE A 210 -13.30 3.12 -14.05
N LYS A 211 -14.61 3.32 -14.00
CA LYS A 211 -15.21 4.62 -13.67
C LYS A 211 -15.61 4.61 -12.21
N TYR A 212 -14.90 5.40 -11.42
CA TYR A 212 -15.16 5.48 -9.99
C TYR A 212 -16.59 5.98 -9.70
N SER A 213 -17.26 5.23 -8.82
CA SER A 213 -18.41 5.64 -8.02
C SER A 213 -18.35 4.82 -6.72
N ASN A 214 -18.97 5.32 -5.64
CA ASN A 214 -19.00 4.58 -4.36
C ASN A 214 -19.54 3.16 -4.55
N GLU A 215 -20.66 3.01 -5.26
CA GLU A 215 -21.27 1.72 -5.56
C GLU A 215 -20.35 0.80 -6.37
N ALA A 216 -19.69 1.32 -7.40
CA ALA A 216 -18.76 0.51 -8.21
C ALA A 216 -17.57 0.02 -7.38
N SER A 217 -17.01 0.87 -6.52
CA SER A 217 -15.90 0.48 -5.65
C SER A 217 -16.32 -0.48 -4.55
N GLU A 218 -17.50 -0.31 -3.94
CA GLU A 218 -18.06 -1.25 -2.96
C GLU A 218 -18.31 -2.62 -3.59
N ASN A 219 -18.95 -2.68 -4.75
CA ASN A 219 -19.19 -3.93 -5.48
C ASN A 219 -17.88 -4.65 -5.83
N ALA A 220 -16.89 -3.90 -6.31
CA ALA A 220 -15.60 -4.48 -6.67
C ALA A 220 -14.81 -4.99 -5.44
N ILE A 221 -14.86 -4.25 -4.33
CA ILE A 221 -14.28 -4.69 -3.05
C ILE A 221 -14.97 -5.95 -2.51
N HIS A 222 -16.31 -6.03 -2.54
CA HIS A 222 -17.02 -7.23 -2.11
C HIS A 222 -16.67 -8.44 -2.99
N ASN A 223 -16.67 -8.25 -4.32
CA ASN A 223 -16.24 -9.29 -5.25
C ASN A 223 -14.80 -9.76 -4.99
N PHE A 224 -13.89 -8.83 -4.65
CA PHE A 224 -12.55 -9.19 -4.23
C PHE A 224 -12.58 -10.03 -2.95
N ILE A 225 -13.25 -9.55 -1.89
CA ILE A 225 -13.31 -10.23 -0.59
C ILE A 225 -13.91 -11.64 -0.70
N ASP A 226 -15.00 -11.81 -1.45
CA ASP A 226 -15.70 -13.09 -1.65
C ASP A 226 -14.82 -14.17 -2.30
N ASN A 227 -13.76 -13.75 -3.00
CA ASN A 227 -12.81 -14.65 -3.66
C ASN A 227 -11.54 -14.93 -2.84
N LEU A 228 -11.43 -14.40 -1.62
CA LEU A 228 -10.28 -14.63 -0.73
C LEU A 228 -10.32 -16.02 -0.09
N ASP A 229 -9.13 -16.62 0.05
CA ASP A 229 -8.96 -17.82 0.87
C ASP A 229 -8.73 -17.41 2.32
N LEU A 230 -9.84 -17.29 3.07
CA LEU A 230 -9.83 -16.85 4.46
C LEU A 230 -9.00 -17.74 5.39
N LYS A 231 -8.86 -19.04 5.07
CA LYS A 231 -8.10 -19.99 5.90
C LYS A 231 -6.60 -19.89 5.66
N ALA A 232 -6.20 -19.56 4.42
CA ALA A 232 -4.80 -19.45 4.05
C ALA A 232 -4.14 -18.13 4.50
N ASN A 233 -4.94 -17.09 4.76
CA ASN A 233 -4.46 -15.76 5.10
C ASN A 233 -4.66 -15.44 6.60
N PRO A 234 -3.59 -15.47 7.42
CA PRO A 234 -3.70 -15.25 8.87
C PRO A 234 -4.03 -13.80 9.23
N PHE A 235 -3.92 -12.87 8.29
CA PHE A 235 -4.26 -11.47 8.50
C PHE A 235 -5.75 -11.19 8.31
N LEU A 236 -6.55 -12.17 7.89
CA LEU A 236 -8.01 -12.06 7.77
C LEU A 236 -8.68 -12.66 9.00
N ASP A 237 -9.68 -11.97 9.54
CA ASP A 237 -10.47 -12.41 10.69
C ASP A 237 -11.95 -12.01 10.53
N PHE A 238 -12.70 -12.84 9.82
CA PHE A 238 -14.15 -12.65 9.64
C PHE A 238 -14.97 -13.20 10.82
N SER A 239 -14.31 -13.74 11.86
CA SER A 239 -14.99 -14.24 13.05
C SER A 239 -15.34 -13.12 14.04
N ARG A 240 -14.62 -12.00 13.98
CA ARG A 240 -14.97 -10.75 14.68
C ARG A 240 -16.20 -10.14 14.03
N LYS A 241 -17.40 -10.55 14.49
CA LYS A 241 -18.62 -9.81 14.17
C LYS A 241 -18.49 -8.39 14.69
N ALA A 242 -18.97 -7.42 13.91
CA ALA A 242 -19.23 -6.08 14.38
C ALA A 242 -20.13 -6.20 15.63
N SER A 243 -19.59 -5.81 16.78
CA SER A 243 -20.33 -5.72 18.03
C SER A 243 -21.26 -4.52 17.98
#